data_AF-C9MVY9-F1
#
_entry.id   AF-C9MVY9-F1
#
_cell.length_a   1.000
_cell.length_b   1.000
_cell.length_c   1.000
_cell.angle_alpha   90.00
_cell.angle_beta   90.00
_cell.angle_gamma   90.00
#
_symmetry.space_group_name_H-M   'P 1'
#
loop_
_entity.id
_entity.type
_entity.pdbx_description
1 polymer ?
#
loop_
_entity_poly.entity_id
_entity_poly.type
_entity_poly.pdbx_seq_one_letter_code
_entity_poly.pdbx_strand_id
1 'polypeptide(L)'
;MKIENLYPEKVFHYFSEISKIPRGSRKEKKISDWIVEFAKERNLEVIQDKALNVLIRKPATVGYEEYSPLILQGHMDMVWEKNKNTQFDFETQGIELVVEDGYLKANGTTLGADNGIAVAYALAILDSNDLKHPALEIIITTDEEDGMSGVNNLDFGIFSGKTLINLDTEEYGQVYVSSAGGARILNEFNFDDEKLEEDDTAISIDVKGLLGGHSGAEIHLGLGNSNKILAEVLNHLNKKYTLAIMDIDGGEKTNAIPREAVALLAVKLEDEKVSDFEKLANLAFENIIKDFKIIDKNPVIEVKEVKKEELKNQGKLSISNTNAVISFFHEFPNGVISMSKDIEGLVETSINLGVIKTENKDGKIVIKIQALPRSSVNKSLEKLLNDVKELSEKYGVAVKINSPYPSWEYRKDSKIREIVVNSFKK
;
A
#
# COMPACT_ATOMS: atom_id res chain seq x y z
N MET A 1 -16.44 8.97 -31.12
CA MET A 1 -16.69 7.58 -31.56
C MET A 1 -17.66 6.97 -30.56
N LYS A 2 -18.64 6.15 -30.97
CA LYS A 2 -19.51 5.44 -30.02
C LYS A 2 -18.75 4.25 -29.44
N ILE A 3 -18.97 3.93 -28.16
CA ILE A 3 -18.32 2.79 -27.49
C ILE A 3 -18.62 1.46 -28.20
N GLU A 4 -19.83 1.35 -28.77
CA GLU A 4 -20.31 0.20 -29.57
C GLU A 4 -19.45 -0.09 -30.80
N ASN A 5 -18.63 0.87 -31.26
CA ASN A 5 -17.77 0.72 -32.44
C ASN A 5 -16.31 0.41 -32.08
N LEU A 6 -15.98 0.25 -30.80
CA LEU A 6 -14.62 -0.09 -30.36
C LEU A 6 -14.38 -1.60 -30.54
N TYR A 7 -13.20 -1.96 -31.06
CA TYR A 7 -12.79 -3.35 -31.19
C TYR A 7 -11.99 -3.79 -29.95
N PRO A 8 -12.26 -4.95 -29.33
CA PRO A 8 -13.29 -5.94 -29.72
C PRO A 8 -14.71 -5.55 -29.30
N GLU A 9 -15.67 -5.60 -30.23
CA GLU A 9 -17.04 -5.07 -30.04
C GLU A 9 -17.77 -5.70 -28.84
N LYS A 10 -17.70 -7.02 -28.69
CA LYS A 10 -18.37 -7.72 -27.57
C LYS A 10 -17.84 -7.28 -26.20
N VAL A 11 -16.54 -7.02 -26.10
CA VAL A 11 -15.92 -6.58 -24.83
C VAL A 11 -16.45 -5.21 -24.47
N PHE A 12 -16.39 -4.24 -25.40
CA PHE A 12 -16.85 -2.89 -25.12
C PHE A 12 -18.38 -2.81 -24.95
N HIS A 13 -19.14 -3.70 -25.59
CA HIS A 13 -20.56 -3.88 -25.31
C HIS A 13 -20.79 -4.28 -23.84
N TYR A 14 -20.18 -5.36 -23.36
CA TYR A 14 -20.35 -5.81 -21.98
C TYR A 14 -19.80 -4.81 -20.96
N PHE A 15 -18.69 -4.15 -21.27
CA PHE A 15 -18.17 -3.06 -20.43
C PHE A 15 -19.19 -1.91 -20.30
N SER A 16 -19.88 -1.57 -21.40
CA SER A 16 -20.96 -0.58 -21.38
C SER A 16 -22.16 -1.05 -20.56
N GLU A 17 -22.56 -2.32 -20.66
CA GLU A 17 -23.68 -2.86 -19.88
C GLU A 17 -23.40 -2.85 -18.37
N ILE A 18 -22.25 -3.35 -17.94
CA ILE A 18 -21.91 -3.37 -16.50
C ILE A 18 -21.70 -1.97 -15.93
N SER A 19 -21.26 -1.00 -16.76
CA SER A 19 -21.10 0.40 -16.34
C SER A 19 -22.43 1.07 -16.03
N LYS A 20 -23.56 0.56 -16.55
CA LYS A 20 -24.90 1.05 -16.19
C LYS A 20 -25.33 0.63 -14.79
N ILE A 21 -24.61 -0.30 -14.16
CA ILE A 21 -24.97 -0.91 -12.88
C ILE A 21 -24.07 -0.33 -11.78
N PRO A 22 -24.65 0.37 -10.79
CA PRO A 22 -23.96 0.72 -9.55
C PRO A 22 -23.27 -0.50 -8.89
N ARG A 23 -21.94 -0.45 -8.77
CA ARG A 23 -21.11 -1.57 -8.30
C ARG A 23 -19.94 -1.17 -7.41
N GLY A 24 -20.16 -0.26 -6.47
CA GLY A 24 -19.12 0.12 -5.51
C GLY A 24 -18.75 -1.03 -4.59
N SER A 25 -17.55 -1.00 -4.02
CA SER A 25 -17.10 -1.99 -3.04
C SER A 25 -18.08 -2.08 -1.87
N ARG A 26 -18.40 -3.31 -1.45
CA ARG A 26 -19.45 -3.69 -0.49
C ARG A 26 -20.90 -3.42 -0.94
N LYS A 27 -21.12 -3.03 -2.20
CA LYS A 27 -22.43 -2.76 -2.81
C LYS A 27 -22.67 -3.56 -4.09
N GLU A 28 -22.06 -4.75 -4.20
CA GLU A 28 -21.95 -5.55 -5.43
C GLU A 28 -23.22 -6.36 -5.74
N LYS A 29 -24.20 -6.43 -4.84
CA LYS A 29 -25.37 -7.29 -5.02
C LYS A 29 -26.06 -7.12 -6.37
N LYS A 30 -26.25 -5.88 -6.83
CA LYS A 30 -26.93 -5.60 -8.11
C LYS A 30 -26.16 -6.18 -9.30
N ILE A 31 -24.83 -5.99 -9.35
CA ILE A 31 -23.99 -6.51 -10.44
C ILE A 31 -23.83 -8.03 -10.35
N SER A 32 -23.69 -8.58 -9.14
CA SER A 32 -23.61 -10.02 -8.89
C SER A 32 -24.88 -10.72 -9.38
N ASP A 33 -26.07 -10.22 -9.00
CA ASP A 33 -27.36 -10.75 -9.46
C ASP A 33 -27.49 -10.68 -11.00
N TRP A 34 -27.03 -9.59 -11.61
CA TRP A 34 -27.07 -9.41 -13.07
C TRP A 34 -26.17 -10.41 -13.80
N ILE A 35 -24.95 -10.64 -13.32
CA ILE A 35 -24.02 -11.62 -13.89
C ILE A 35 -24.58 -13.06 -13.77
N VAL A 36 -25.26 -13.36 -12.66
CA VAL A 36 -25.95 -14.65 -12.47
C VAL A 36 -27.06 -14.84 -13.50
N GLU A 37 -27.88 -13.81 -13.73
CA GLU A 37 -28.95 -13.89 -14.74
C GLU A 37 -28.38 -14.03 -16.15
N PHE A 38 -27.35 -13.26 -16.48
CA PHE A 38 -26.61 -13.38 -17.74
C PHE A 38 -26.18 -14.83 -18.04
N ALA A 39 -25.68 -15.54 -17.03
CA ALA A 39 -25.24 -16.92 -17.15
C ALA A 39 -26.42 -17.89 -17.34
N LYS A 40 -27.51 -17.69 -16.58
CA LYS A 40 -28.73 -18.51 -16.68
C LYS A 40 -29.41 -18.40 -18.04
N GLU A 41 -29.52 -17.19 -18.60
CA GLU A 41 -30.06 -16.96 -19.94
C GLU A 41 -29.31 -17.73 -21.03
N ARG A 42 -28.04 -18.03 -20.79
CA ARG A 42 -27.15 -18.79 -21.70
C ARG A 42 -27.08 -20.28 -21.36
N ASN A 43 -27.88 -20.76 -20.41
CA ASN A 43 -27.87 -22.14 -19.92
C ASN A 43 -26.50 -22.59 -19.41
N LEU A 44 -25.74 -21.67 -18.81
CA LEU A 44 -24.47 -21.97 -18.18
C LEU A 44 -24.69 -22.36 -16.72
N GLU A 45 -23.83 -23.25 -16.21
CA GLU A 45 -23.81 -23.54 -14.78
C GLU A 45 -23.26 -22.32 -14.03
N VAL A 46 -23.97 -21.88 -13.00
CA VAL A 46 -23.58 -20.71 -12.21
C VAL A 46 -23.82 -20.93 -10.72
N ILE A 47 -22.86 -20.48 -9.91
CA ILE A 47 -22.91 -20.49 -8.45
C ILE A 47 -22.67 -19.06 -7.98
N GLN A 48 -23.59 -18.54 -7.16
CA GLN A 48 -23.41 -17.32 -6.39
C GLN A 48 -23.21 -17.72 -4.93
N ASP A 49 -22.07 -17.36 -4.34
CA ASP A 49 -21.80 -17.69 -2.94
C ASP A 49 -22.38 -16.65 -1.96
N LYS A 50 -22.15 -16.85 -0.66
CA LYS A 50 -22.65 -15.95 0.39
C LYS A 50 -21.97 -14.58 0.39
N ALA A 51 -20.76 -14.48 -0.14
CA ALA A 51 -20.02 -13.23 -0.30
C ALA A 51 -20.32 -12.55 -1.65
N LEU A 52 -21.30 -13.07 -2.40
CA LEU A 52 -21.73 -12.58 -3.71
C LEU A 52 -20.68 -12.77 -4.82
N ASN A 53 -19.65 -13.60 -4.60
CA ASN A 53 -18.79 -14.03 -5.68
C ASN A 53 -19.62 -14.86 -6.68
N VAL A 54 -19.31 -14.74 -7.97
CA VAL A 54 -20.01 -15.48 -9.03
C VAL A 54 -19.04 -16.37 -9.78
N LEU A 55 -19.26 -17.69 -9.68
CA LEU A 55 -18.56 -18.71 -10.46
C LEU A 55 -19.46 -19.19 -11.60
N ILE A 56 -18.98 -19.09 -12.84
CA ILE A 56 -19.66 -19.57 -14.04
C ILE A 56 -18.81 -20.64 -14.69
N ARG A 57 -19.39 -21.79 -15.03
CA ARG A 57 -18.71 -22.84 -15.79
C ARG A 57 -19.18 -22.90 -17.23
N LYS A 58 -18.22 -22.97 -18.16
CA LYS A 58 -18.47 -23.18 -19.58
C LYS A 58 -17.75 -24.45 -20.06
N PRO A 59 -18.44 -25.41 -20.69
CA PRO A 59 -17.83 -26.63 -21.20
C PRO A 59 -16.72 -26.34 -22.23
N ALA A 60 -15.79 -27.29 -22.40
CA ALA A 60 -14.77 -27.19 -23.43
C ALA A 60 -15.41 -27.14 -24.83
N THR A 61 -14.77 -26.40 -25.75
CA THR A 61 -15.12 -26.48 -27.17
C THR A 61 -14.62 -27.77 -27.79
N VAL A 62 -15.20 -28.17 -28.92
CA VAL A 62 -14.83 -29.39 -29.64
C VAL A 62 -13.32 -29.43 -29.94
N GLY A 63 -12.67 -30.50 -29.51
CA GLY A 63 -11.23 -30.72 -29.64
C GLY A 63 -10.39 -30.20 -28.47
N TYR A 64 -11.02 -29.69 -27.40
CA TYR A 64 -10.35 -29.18 -26.20
C TYR A 64 -10.77 -29.89 -24.90
N GLU A 65 -11.51 -31.01 -24.99
CA GLU A 65 -12.10 -31.72 -23.87
C GLU A 65 -11.06 -32.37 -22.95
N GLU A 66 -9.91 -32.78 -23.50
CA GLU A 66 -8.82 -33.43 -22.76
C GLU A 66 -7.91 -32.45 -22.00
N TYR A 67 -8.09 -31.14 -22.21
CA TYR A 67 -7.29 -30.13 -21.53
C TYR A 67 -7.87 -29.83 -20.15
N SER A 68 -6.99 -29.62 -19.17
CA SER A 68 -7.40 -29.25 -17.81
C SER A 68 -8.21 -27.96 -17.81
N PRO A 69 -9.24 -27.84 -16.96
CA PRO A 69 -10.01 -26.61 -16.84
C PRO A 69 -9.13 -25.39 -16.50
N LEU A 70 -9.43 -24.27 -17.15
CA LEU A 70 -8.76 -22.99 -16.96
C LEU A 70 -9.64 -22.06 -16.13
N ILE A 71 -9.06 -21.48 -15.08
CA ILE A 71 -9.73 -20.47 -14.25
C ILE A 71 -9.37 -19.09 -14.79
N LEU A 72 -10.37 -18.26 -15.07
CA LEU A 72 -10.18 -16.83 -15.32
C LEU A 72 -10.79 -16.06 -14.16
N GLN A 73 -10.05 -15.08 -13.64
CA GLN A 73 -10.50 -14.30 -12.50
C GLN A 73 -10.38 -12.80 -12.75
N GLY A 74 -11.42 -12.07 -12.32
CA GLY A 74 -11.44 -10.63 -12.14
C GLY A 74 -12.36 -10.26 -10.98
N HIS A 75 -12.49 -8.97 -10.64
CA HIS A 75 -13.40 -8.49 -9.59
C HIS A 75 -14.48 -7.55 -10.17
N MET A 76 -15.68 -7.55 -9.56
CA MET A 76 -16.83 -6.79 -10.08
C MET A 76 -17.00 -5.42 -9.46
N ASP A 77 -16.43 -5.18 -8.28
CA ASP A 77 -16.52 -3.88 -7.62
C ASP A 77 -15.65 -2.82 -8.31
N MET A 78 -15.80 -1.57 -7.89
CA MET A 78 -14.95 -0.46 -8.30
C MET A 78 -14.87 0.58 -7.19
N VAL A 79 -13.76 1.32 -7.16
CA VAL A 79 -13.65 2.52 -6.35
C VAL A 79 -14.62 3.59 -6.84
N TRP A 80 -15.37 4.19 -5.91
CA TRP A 80 -16.26 5.33 -6.16
C TRP A 80 -15.58 6.64 -5.78
N GLU A 81 -15.00 7.32 -6.77
CA GLU A 81 -14.43 8.65 -6.58
C GLU A 81 -14.93 9.59 -7.68
N LYS A 82 -15.13 10.86 -7.34
CA LYS A 82 -15.62 11.88 -8.29
C LYS A 82 -14.95 13.21 -8.09
N ASN A 83 -14.86 13.99 -9.17
CA ASN A 83 -14.37 15.36 -9.08
C ASN A 83 -15.30 16.19 -8.18
N LYS A 84 -14.71 17.15 -7.45
CA LYS A 84 -15.43 17.98 -6.46
C LYS A 84 -16.72 18.64 -6.99
N ASN A 85 -16.73 19.01 -8.27
CA ASN A 85 -17.83 19.73 -8.90
C ASN A 85 -18.81 18.81 -9.65
N THR A 86 -18.58 17.49 -9.67
CA THR A 86 -19.44 16.54 -10.38
C THR A 86 -20.69 16.22 -9.54
N GLN A 87 -21.86 16.50 -10.10
CA GLN A 87 -23.15 16.09 -9.53
C GLN A 87 -23.51 14.69 -10.05
N PHE A 88 -23.05 13.67 -9.32
CA PHE A 88 -23.26 12.26 -9.65
C PHE A 88 -23.57 11.47 -8.38
N ASP A 89 -24.60 10.63 -8.43
CA ASP A 89 -24.99 9.68 -7.39
C ASP A 89 -24.70 8.25 -7.84
N PHE A 90 -23.63 7.69 -7.28
CA PHE A 90 -23.18 6.34 -7.59
C PHE A 90 -24.19 5.25 -7.23
N GLU A 91 -25.11 5.47 -6.29
CA GLU A 91 -26.05 4.41 -5.88
C GLU A 91 -27.18 4.18 -6.88
N THR A 92 -27.47 5.21 -7.68
CA THR A 92 -28.64 5.26 -8.56
C THR A 92 -28.27 5.42 -10.03
N GLN A 93 -27.09 5.98 -10.35
CA GLN A 93 -26.67 6.27 -11.71
C GLN A 93 -25.57 5.32 -12.20
N GLY A 94 -25.64 4.96 -13.48
CA GLY A 94 -24.56 4.29 -14.19
C GLY A 94 -23.46 5.26 -14.62
N ILE A 95 -22.25 4.76 -14.78
CA ILE A 95 -21.08 5.53 -15.20
C ILE A 95 -21.27 6.01 -16.65
N GLU A 96 -21.12 7.32 -16.87
CA GLU A 96 -21.15 7.91 -18.20
C GLU A 96 -19.79 7.72 -18.89
N LEU A 97 -19.78 6.91 -19.94
CA LEU A 97 -18.57 6.55 -20.70
C LEU A 97 -18.31 7.54 -21.83
N VAL A 98 -17.08 8.07 -21.90
CA VAL A 98 -16.65 9.08 -22.86
C VAL A 98 -15.38 8.62 -23.57
N VAL A 99 -15.39 8.69 -24.91
CA VAL A 99 -14.17 8.44 -25.71
C VAL A 99 -13.55 9.78 -26.09
N GLU A 100 -12.35 10.04 -25.59
CA GLU A 100 -11.61 11.29 -25.78
C GLU A 100 -10.12 10.99 -26.00
N ASP A 101 -9.54 11.58 -27.05
CA ASP A 101 -8.11 11.47 -27.40
C ASP A 101 -7.58 10.02 -27.50
N GLY A 102 -8.43 9.10 -27.96
CA GLY A 102 -8.09 7.68 -28.07
C GLY A 102 -8.21 6.88 -26.77
N TYR A 103 -8.66 7.51 -25.68
CA TYR A 103 -8.90 6.86 -24.40
C TYR A 103 -10.39 6.76 -24.10
N LEU A 104 -10.78 5.67 -23.44
CA LEU A 104 -12.08 5.56 -22.79
C LEU A 104 -11.94 6.11 -21.36
N LYS A 105 -12.83 7.03 -20.98
CA LYS A 105 -12.84 7.71 -19.68
C LYS A 105 -14.27 7.75 -19.13
N ALA A 106 -14.42 8.12 -17.86
CA ALA A 106 -15.70 8.48 -17.28
C ALA A 106 -15.84 10.00 -17.13
N ASN A 107 -17.07 10.51 -17.25
CA ASN A 107 -17.35 11.94 -17.11
C ASN A 107 -17.32 12.38 -15.64
N GLY A 108 -16.14 12.78 -15.15
CA GLY A 108 -15.99 13.38 -13.84
C GLY A 108 -16.08 12.42 -12.65
N THR A 109 -16.01 11.11 -12.90
CA THR A 109 -15.95 10.02 -11.91
C THR A 109 -14.82 9.05 -12.24
N THR A 110 -14.54 8.10 -11.35
CA THR A 110 -13.82 6.88 -11.70
C THR A 110 -14.55 6.10 -12.79
N LEU A 111 -13.78 5.43 -13.65
CA LEU A 111 -14.29 4.65 -14.78
C LEU A 111 -14.67 3.23 -14.39
N GLY A 112 -13.97 2.64 -13.41
CA GLY A 112 -14.09 1.22 -13.09
C GLY A 112 -13.59 0.31 -14.21
N ALA A 113 -12.63 0.77 -15.00
CA ALA A 113 -11.91 -0.10 -15.93
C ALA A 113 -11.23 -1.24 -15.17
N ASP A 114 -10.67 -0.90 -14.01
CA ASP A 114 -10.26 -1.86 -13.01
C ASP A 114 -11.47 -2.28 -12.13
N ASN A 115 -11.83 -3.56 -12.03
CA ASN A 115 -11.53 -4.65 -12.97
C ASN A 115 -12.69 -4.96 -13.93
N GLY A 116 -13.51 -3.95 -14.20
CA GLY A 116 -14.64 -4.05 -15.12
C GLY A 116 -14.26 -4.53 -16.52
N ILE A 117 -13.05 -4.24 -17.01
CA ILE A 117 -12.60 -4.75 -18.31
C ILE A 117 -12.39 -6.26 -18.30
N ALA A 118 -11.93 -6.85 -17.20
CA ALA A 118 -11.82 -8.29 -17.06
C ALA A 118 -13.20 -8.96 -16.99
N VAL A 119 -14.13 -8.36 -16.26
CA VAL A 119 -15.53 -8.81 -16.25
C VAL A 119 -16.09 -8.78 -17.68
N ALA A 120 -15.82 -7.72 -18.45
CA ALA A 120 -16.24 -7.63 -19.84
C ALA A 120 -15.58 -8.71 -20.74
N TYR A 121 -14.29 -9.01 -20.54
CA TYR A 121 -13.63 -10.13 -21.22
C TYR A 121 -14.29 -11.47 -20.89
N ALA A 122 -14.55 -11.73 -19.62
CA ALA A 122 -15.20 -12.94 -19.15
C ALA A 122 -16.59 -13.11 -19.79
N LEU A 123 -17.42 -12.06 -19.76
CA LEU A 123 -18.76 -12.08 -20.38
C LEU A 123 -18.69 -12.29 -21.90
N ALA A 124 -17.75 -11.64 -22.59
CA ALA A 124 -17.54 -11.83 -24.02
C ALA A 124 -17.12 -13.25 -24.39
N ILE A 125 -16.24 -13.87 -23.59
CA ILE A 125 -15.81 -15.26 -23.77
C ILE A 125 -16.97 -16.23 -23.50
N LEU A 126 -17.76 -15.99 -22.44
CA LEU A 126 -18.93 -16.81 -22.11
C LEU A 126 -19.97 -16.78 -23.22
N ASP A 127 -20.18 -15.62 -23.84
CA ASP A 127 -21.13 -15.39 -24.94
C ASP A 127 -20.58 -15.75 -26.34
N SER A 128 -19.30 -16.11 -26.46
CA SER A 128 -18.69 -16.49 -27.73
C SER A 128 -18.96 -17.95 -28.09
N ASN A 129 -19.16 -18.24 -29.38
CA ASN A 129 -19.24 -19.60 -29.92
C ASN A 129 -18.08 -19.92 -30.90
N ASP A 130 -17.16 -18.96 -31.07
CA ASP A 130 -16.09 -18.96 -32.08
C ASP A 130 -14.68 -19.04 -31.46
N LEU A 131 -14.56 -18.83 -30.15
CA LEU A 131 -13.31 -18.99 -29.42
C LEU A 131 -13.11 -20.44 -28.99
N LYS A 132 -11.96 -21.02 -29.36
CA LYS A 132 -11.55 -22.35 -28.93
C LYS A 132 -10.95 -22.29 -27.52
N HIS A 133 -11.47 -23.10 -26.60
CA HIS A 133 -11.02 -23.09 -25.20
C HIS A 133 -11.23 -24.46 -24.53
N PRO A 134 -10.41 -24.79 -23.50
CA PRO A 134 -10.71 -25.89 -22.56
C PRO A 134 -11.97 -25.57 -21.75
N ALA A 135 -12.38 -26.46 -20.85
CA ALA A 135 -13.41 -26.10 -19.88
C ALA A 135 -12.98 -24.84 -19.11
N LEU A 136 -13.90 -23.89 -18.94
CA LEU A 136 -13.63 -22.63 -18.25
C LEU A 136 -14.38 -22.58 -16.92
N GLU A 137 -13.67 -22.11 -15.90
CA GLU A 137 -14.22 -21.74 -14.61
C GLU A 137 -13.96 -20.24 -14.42
N ILE A 138 -14.97 -19.41 -14.67
CA ILE A 138 -14.85 -17.96 -14.56
C ILE A 138 -15.33 -17.55 -13.17
N ILE A 139 -14.43 -17.01 -12.36
CA ILE A 139 -14.75 -16.50 -11.03
C ILE A 139 -14.65 -14.97 -11.02
N ILE A 140 -15.76 -14.32 -10.69
CA ILE A 140 -15.82 -12.87 -10.50
C ILE A 140 -16.00 -12.60 -9.01
N THR A 141 -14.99 -11.98 -8.38
CA THR A 141 -14.95 -11.73 -6.94
C THR A 141 -15.54 -10.37 -6.55
N THR A 142 -15.85 -10.21 -5.26
CA THR A 142 -16.35 -8.95 -4.66
C THR A 142 -15.34 -8.30 -3.72
N ASP A 143 -15.52 -7.00 -3.50
CA ASP A 143 -14.83 -6.19 -2.48
C ASP A 143 -13.30 -6.21 -2.55
N GLU A 144 -12.69 -6.24 -3.74
CA GLU A 144 -11.22 -6.23 -3.88
C GLU A 144 -10.63 -4.93 -3.29
N GLU A 145 -11.26 -3.80 -3.60
CA GLU A 145 -10.69 -2.45 -3.47
C GLU A 145 -10.68 -1.92 -2.02
N ASP A 146 -11.38 -2.59 -1.11
CA ASP A 146 -11.49 -2.18 0.31
C ASP A 146 -10.97 -3.28 1.25
N GLY A 147 -11.47 -4.51 1.12
CA GLY A 147 -11.20 -5.56 2.13
C GLY A 147 -10.91 -6.96 1.62
N MET A 148 -10.97 -7.18 0.31
CA MET A 148 -10.90 -8.49 -0.34
C MET A 148 -11.86 -9.51 0.29
N SER A 149 -13.04 -9.07 0.79
CA SER A 149 -13.94 -9.96 1.54
C SER A 149 -14.54 -11.07 0.67
N GLY A 150 -14.67 -10.85 -0.64
CA GLY A 150 -15.07 -11.88 -1.60
C GLY A 150 -14.12 -13.09 -1.57
N VAL A 151 -12.86 -12.89 -1.92
CA VAL A 151 -11.87 -14.00 -1.97
C VAL A 151 -11.61 -14.61 -0.60
N ASN A 152 -11.64 -13.82 0.48
CA ASN A 152 -11.43 -14.30 1.84
C ASN A 152 -12.53 -15.27 2.33
N ASN A 153 -13.72 -15.23 1.72
CA ASN A 153 -14.85 -16.10 2.06
C ASN A 153 -15.16 -17.14 0.95
N LEU A 154 -14.32 -17.22 -0.07
CA LEU A 154 -14.50 -18.14 -1.19
C LEU A 154 -14.11 -19.57 -0.81
N ASP A 155 -14.98 -20.53 -1.09
CA ASP A 155 -14.65 -21.95 -0.95
C ASP A 155 -13.83 -22.42 -2.16
N PHE A 156 -12.51 -22.54 -1.98
CA PHE A 156 -11.61 -23.02 -3.05
C PHE A 156 -11.86 -24.49 -3.47
N GLY A 157 -12.62 -25.26 -2.69
CA GLY A 157 -12.98 -26.64 -3.01
C GLY A 157 -13.91 -26.77 -4.22
N ILE A 158 -14.55 -25.68 -4.65
CA ILE A 158 -15.45 -25.67 -5.81
C ILE A 158 -14.70 -25.73 -7.15
N PHE A 159 -13.40 -25.43 -7.20
CA PHE A 159 -12.65 -25.37 -8.45
C PHE A 159 -12.09 -26.73 -8.85
N SER A 160 -12.38 -27.14 -10.08
CA SER A 160 -11.75 -28.29 -10.71
C SER A 160 -10.42 -27.91 -11.40
N GLY A 161 -10.33 -26.66 -11.87
CA GLY A 161 -9.14 -26.11 -12.50
C GLY A 161 -7.94 -26.02 -11.55
N LYS A 162 -6.74 -26.08 -12.13
CA LYS A 162 -5.45 -25.97 -11.40
C LYS A 162 -4.56 -24.86 -11.94
N THR A 163 -5.05 -24.13 -12.93
CA THR A 163 -4.39 -22.99 -13.56
C THR A 163 -5.34 -21.81 -13.54
N LEU A 164 -4.85 -20.68 -13.04
CA LEU A 164 -5.60 -19.43 -12.95
C LEU A 164 -4.87 -18.34 -13.73
N ILE A 165 -5.63 -17.54 -14.47
CA ILE A 165 -5.20 -16.25 -15.04
C ILE A 165 -6.04 -15.18 -14.34
N ASN A 166 -5.38 -14.40 -13.48
CA ASN A 166 -5.94 -13.16 -12.94
C ASN A 166 -5.76 -12.07 -14.00
N LEU A 167 -6.78 -11.24 -14.18
CA LEU A 167 -6.87 -10.22 -15.21
C LEU A 167 -6.78 -8.80 -14.63
N ASP A 168 -6.11 -8.68 -13.49
CA ASP A 168 -6.06 -7.49 -12.62
C ASP A 168 -4.71 -6.76 -12.72
N THR A 169 -3.97 -7.02 -13.79
CA THR A 169 -2.76 -6.29 -14.12
C THR A 169 -3.11 -5.10 -14.99
N GLU A 170 -2.74 -3.90 -14.56
CA GLU A 170 -3.08 -2.64 -15.24
C GLU A 170 -2.04 -2.20 -16.29
N GLU A 171 -0.87 -2.84 -16.32
CA GLU A 171 0.24 -2.45 -17.20
C GLU A 171 0.31 -3.30 -18.47
N TYR A 172 0.22 -2.64 -19.63
CA TYR A 172 0.32 -3.32 -20.92
C TYR A 172 1.68 -3.99 -21.11
N GLY A 173 1.66 -5.25 -21.55
CA GLY A 173 2.87 -6.04 -21.82
C GLY A 173 3.57 -6.56 -20.57
N GLN A 174 3.00 -6.34 -19.38
CA GLN A 174 3.51 -6.91 -18.13
C GLN A 174 2.68 -8.13 -17.71
N VAL A 175 3.36 -9.12 -17.12
CA VAL A 175 2.73 -10.31 -16.55
C VAL A 175 3.22 -10.43 -15.13
N TYR A 176 2.33 -10.25 -14.16
CA TYR A 176 2.66 -10.44 -12.76
C TYR A 176 2.67 -11.93 -12.43
N VAL A 177 3.66 -12.32 -11.64
CA VAL A 177 3.97 -13.74 -11.32
C VAL A 177 4.22 -13.95 -9.83
N SER A 178 4.09 -12.87 -9.06
CA SER A 178 4.38 -12.74 -7.65
C SER A 178 3.79 -11.41 -7.16
N SER A 179 3.39 -11.34 -5.90
CA SER A 179 3.02 -10.08 -5.24
C SER A 179 3.44 -10.11 -3.77
N ALA A 180 3.71 -8.93 -3.21
CA ALA A 180 4.12 -8.82 -1.83
C ALA A 180 2.91 -8.90 -0.88
N GLY A 181 3.00 -9.77 0.11
CA GLY A 181 2.20 -9.72 1.32
C GLY A 181 2.64 -8.56 2.23
N GLY A 182 1.95 -8.37 3.34
CA GLY A 182 2.28 -7.30 4.28
C GLY A 182 1.48 -7.35 5.57
N ALA A 183 1.78 -6.41 6.46
CA ALA A 183 1.03 -6.17 7.69
C ALA A 183 1.20 -4.73 8.15
N ARG A 184 0.40 -4.25 9.10
CA ARG A 184 0.61 -2.95 9.74
C ARG A 184 1.16 -3.13 11.14
N ILE A 185 2.30 -2.52 11.43
CA ILE A 185 2.90 -2.51 12.77
C ILE A 185 2.55 -1.18 13.43
N LEU A 186 2.09 -1.23 14.68
CA LEU A 186 1.97 -0.09 15.58
C LEU A 186 2.83 -0.37 16.82
N ASN A 187 3.83 0.47 17.04
CA ASN A 187 4.59 0.53 18.27
C ASN A 187 4.14 1.75 19.10
N GLU A 188 4.01 1.58 20.41
CA GLU A 188 3.55 2.63 21.31
C GLU A 188 4.43 2.72 22.56
N PHE A 189 5.03 3.90 22.75
CA PHE A 189 5.65 4.31 24.00
C PHE A 189 4.67 5.11 24.83
N ASN A 190 4.67 4.90 26.14
CA ASN A 190 3.84 5.65 27.08
C ASN A 190 4.70 6.08 28.26
N PHE A 191 4.95 7.38 28.37
CA PHE A 191 5.80 7.95 29.39
C PHE A 191 5.08 9.06 30.15
N ASP A 192 5.40 9.19 31.44
CA ASP A 192 5.03 10.37 32.21
C ASP A 192 5.89 11.56 31.76
N ASP A 193 5.29 12.74 31.72
CA ASP A 193 5.99 13.96 31.35
C ASP A 193 6.77 14.54 32.53
N GLU A 194 7.91 15.15 32.22
CA GLU A 194 8.68 15.96 33.15
C GLU A 194 8.55 17.44 32.76
N LYS A 195 8.63 18.33 33.75
CA LYS A 195 8.62 19.77 33.48
C LYS A 195 9.96 20.19 32.87
N LEU A 196 9.92 21.23 32.04
CA LEU A 196 11.14 21.90 31.62
C LEU A 196 11.86 22.51 32.83
N GLU A 197 13.18 22.46 32.78
CA GLU A 197 14.09 23.09 33.72
C GLU A 197 14.42 24.52 33.26
N GLU A 198 14.97 25.33 34.17
CA GLU A 198 15.31 26.73 33.86
C GLU A 198 16.41 26.83 32.79
N ASP A 199 17.38 25.91 32.81
CA ASP A 199 18.51 25.83 31.89
C ASP A 199 18.23 25.09 30.57
N ASP A 200 17.04 24.48 30.42
CA ASP A 200 16.66 23.89 29.13
C ASP A 200 16.53 24.99 28.07
N THR A 201 16.98 24.71 26.84
CA THR A 201 16.67 25.54 25.67
C THR A 201 15.75 24.74 24.75
N ALA A 202 14.61 25.30 24.36
CA ALA A 202 13.69 24.62 23.48
C ALA A 202 14.09 24.83 22.01
N ILE A 203 14.27 23.74 21.28
CA ILE A 203 14.76 23.75 19.89
C ILE A 203 13.90 22.81 19.04
N SER A 204 13.39 23.32 17.91
CA SER A 204 12.77 22.52 16.85
C SER A 204 13.83 22.11 15.83
N ILE A 205 13.78 20.86 15.39
CA ILE A 205 14.55 20.35 14.25
C ILE A 205 13.57 19.79 13.22
N ASP A 206 13.58 20.38 12.03
CA ASP A 206 12.66 20.05 10.95
C ASP A 206 13.46 19.46 9.78
N VAL A 207 13.23 18.21 9.42
CA VAL A 207 13.72 17.60 8.18
C VAL A 207 12.62 17.69 7.13
N LYS A 208 12.90 18.25 5.97
CA LYS A 208 11.91 18.45 4.89
C LYS A 208 12.53 18.44 3.49
N GLY A 209 11.68 18.56 2.47
CA GLY A 209 12.11 18.69 1.08
C GLY A 209 12.47 17.38 0.37
N LEU A 210 12.22 16.24 1.03
CA LEU A 210 12.32 14.91 0.43
C LEU A 210 11.17 14.69 -0.56
N LEU A 211 11.42 13.87 -1.59
CA LEU A 211 10.45 13.58 -2.64
C LEU A 211 9.27 12.76 -2.10
N GLY A 212 9.56 11.78 -1.23
CA GLY A 212 8.59 10.76 -0.84
C GLY A 212 8.23 9.85 -2.01
N GLY A 213 7.25 8.97 -1.79
CA GLY A 213 6.81 8.00 -2.80
C GLY A 213 5.97 6.90 -2.19
N HIS A 214 5.45 6.00 -3.02
CA HIS A 214 4.72 4.83 -2.58
C HIS A 214 5.67 3.79 -1.97
N SER A 215 5.40 3.36 -0.75
CA SER A 215 6.32 2.55 0.05
C SER A 215 6.46 1.09 -0.41
N GLY A 216 5.73 0.67 -1.44
CA GLY A 216 5.90 -0.62 -2.12
C GLY A 216 6.60 -0.43 -3.46
N ALA A 217 5.83 0.06 -4.44
CA ALA A 217 6.30 0.34 -5.79
C ALA A 217 7.62 1.13 -5.88
N GLU A 218 7.87 2.12 -5.01
CA GLU A 218 9.01 3.03 -5.13
C GLU A 218 10.10 2.80 -4.07
N ILE A 219 9.96 1.78 -3.20
CA ILE A 219 10.92 1.54 -2.11
C ILE A 219 12.33 1.17 -2.62
N HIS A 220 12.39 0.59 -3.82
CA HIS A 220 13.63 0.20 -4.49
C HIS A 220 14.43 1.40 -5.01
N LEU A 221 13.82 2.58 -5.12
CA LEU A 221 14.49 3.78 -5.62
C LEU A 221 15.54 4.32 -4.65
N GLY A 222 15.54 3.92 -3.37
CA GLY A 222 16.50 4.45 -2.39
C GLY A 222 16.21 5.89 -1.97
N LEU A 223 14.94 6.29 -1.97
CA LEU A 223 14.47 7.59 -1.48
C LEU A 223 14.72 7.75 0.03
N GLY A 224 15.04 8.96 0.45
CA GLY A 224 15.23 9.30 1.86
C GLY A 224 13.92 9.20 2.64
N ASN A 225 13.99 8.62 3.84
CA ASN A 225 12.87 8.57 4.79
C ASN A 225 13.11 9.62 5.88
N SER A 226 12.25 10.65 5.95
CA SER A 226 12.42 11.78 6.89
C SER A 226 12.52 11.33 8.35
N ASN A 227 11.71 10.35 8.75
CA ASN A 227 11.69 9.81 10.11
C ASN A 227 13.03 9.18 10.49
N LYS A 228 13.61 8.38 9.59
CA LYS A 228 14.93 7.76 9.81
C LYS A 228 16.07 8.77 9.81
N ILE A 229 16.04 9.73 8.89
CA ILE A 229 17.05 10.79 8.81
C ILE A 229 17.03 11.64 10.08
N LEU A 230 15.85 12.06 10.54
CA LEU A 230 15.71 12.82 11.78
C LEU A 230 16.23 12.01 12.97
N ALA A 231 15.84 10.74 13.11
CA ALA A 231 16.32 9.88 14.19
C ALA A 231 17.85 9.74 14.21
N GLU A 232 18.48 9.64 13.04
CA GLU A 232 19.94 9.56 12.94
C GLU A 232 20.62 10.88 13.30
N VAL A 233 20.08 12.02 12.87
CA VAL A 233 20.54 13.35 13.32
C VAL A 233 20.44 13.47 14.84
N LEU A 234 19.29 13.10 15.43
CA LEU A 234 19.11 13.11 16.89
C LEU A 234 20.12 12.20 17.60
N ASN A 235 20.39 11.01 17.07
CA ASN A 235 21.39 10.09 17.62
C ASN A 235 22.81 10.69 17.59
N HIS A 236 23.16 11.47 16.57
CA HIS A 236 24.43 12.19 16.53
C HIS A 236 24.50 13.33 17.55
N LEU A 237 23.43 14.14 17.64
CA LEU A 237 23.36 15.25 18.59
C LEU A 237 23.38 14.77 20.05
N ASN A 238 22.72 13.65 20.33
CA ASN A 238 22.63 13.05 21.67
C ASN A 238 23.96 12.52 22.21
N LYS A 239 24.99 12.40 21.36
CA LYS A 239 26.36 12.05 21.79
C LYS A 239 27.11 13.24 22.38
N LYS A 240 26.67 14.47 22.10
CA LYS A 240 27.29 15.71 22.58
C LYS A 240 26.42 16.42 23.60
N TYR A 241 25.13 16.58 23.31
CA TYR A 241 24.20 17.33 24.14
C TYR A 241 23.31 16.40 24.93
N THR A 242 22.86 16.87 26.10
CA THR A 242 21.75 16.24 26.81
C THR A 242 20.44 16.68 26.17
N LEU A 243 19.72 15.75 25.55
CA LEU A 243 18.47 15.98 24.85
C LEU A 243 17.29 15.36 25.60
N ALA A 244 16.16 16.07 25.60
CA ALA A 244 14.88 15.56 26.05
C ALA A 244 13.82 15.81 24.97
N ILE A 245 13.14 14.77 24.49
CA ILE A 245 12.06 14.91 23.49
C ILE A 245 10.82 15.49 24.15
N MET A 246 10.26 16.54 23.56
CA MET A 246 8.97 17.12 23.92
C MET A 246 7.88 16.70 22.93
N ASP A 247 8.24 16.57 21.66
CA ASP A 247 7.35 16.17 20.58
C ASP A 247 8.17 15.56 19.43
N ILE A 248 7.64 14.57 18.73
CA ILE A 248 8.27 14.01 17.53
C ILE A 248 7.20 13.49 16.59
N ASP A 249 7.12 14.09 15.41
CA ASP A 249 6.10 13.82 14.41
C ASP A 249 6.74 13.65 13.04
N GLY A 250 6.16 12.80 12.19
CA GLY A 250 6.62 12.74 10.81
C GLY A 250 5.87 11.72 9.96
N GLY A 251 5.65 12.11 8.69
CA GLY A 251 4.80 11.37 7.77
C GLY A 251 3.31 11.38 8.12
N GLU A 252 2.47 10.99 7.15
CA GLU A 252 1.01 11.00 7.29
C GLU A 252 0.36 9.62 7.06
N LYS A 253 0.93 8.81 6.17
CA LYS A 253 0.38 7.50 5.79
C LYS A 253 1.47 6.45 5.78
N THR A 254 1.16 5.26 6.28
CA THR A 254 2.15 4.16 6.37
C THR A 254 2.58 3.60 5.02
N ASN A 255 1.75 3.75 3.98
CA ASN A 255 2.06 3.35 2.61
C ASN A 255 2.76 4.44 1.78
N ALA A 256 3.14 5.56 2.41
CA ALA A 256 3.95 6.61 1.80
C ALA A 256 5.30 6.71 2.51
N ILE A 257 6.37 6.86 1.74
CA ILE A 257 7.70 7.20 2.26
C ILE A 257 7.62 8.65 2.76
N PRO A 258 7.91 8.90 4.04
CA PRO A 258 7.65 10.18 4.67
C PRO A 258 8.65 11.24 4.19
N ARG A 259 8.11 12.43 3.91
CA ARG A 259 8.84 13.56 3.31
C ARG A 259 9.34 14.57 4.31
N GLU A 260 8.66 14.64 5.44
CA GLU A 260 8.88 15.63 6.48
C GLU A 260 8.81 14.95 7.84
N ALA A 261 9.63 15.40 8.76
CA ALA A 261 9.64 15.00 10.15
C ALA A 261 10.13 16.16 11.01
N VAL A 262 9.58 16.30 12.20
CA VAL A 262 9.91 17.36 13.16
C VAL A 262 10.13 16.75 14.54
N ALA A 263 11.13 17.25 15.25
CA ALA A 263 11.30 16.99 16.68
C ALA A 263 11.42 18.32 17.43
N LEU A 264 10.61 18.45 18.49
CA LEU A 264 10.74 19.51 19.48
C LEU A 264 11.51 18.95 20.68
N LEU A 265 12.60 19.61 21.05
CA LEU A 265 13.54 19.15 22.06
C LEU A 265 13.72 20.21 23.15
N ALA A 266 13.86 19.77 24.39
CA ALA A 266 14.53 20.52 25.44
C ALA A 266 16.01 20.10 25.49
N VAL A 267 16.91 21.05 25.34
CA VAL A 267 18.36 20.83 25.17
C VAL A 267 19.13 21.59 26.23
N LYS A 268 20.06 20.92 26.92
CA LYS A 268 21.03 21.60 27.76
C LYS A 268 22.24 22.00 26.91
N LEU A 269 22.37 23.30 26.63
CA LEU A 269 23.46 23.84 25.81
C LEU A 269 24.73 24.18 26.60
N GLU A 270 24.67 24.15 27.93
CA GLU A 270 25.76 24.58 28.80
C GLU A 270 26.22 26.00 28.44
N ASP A 271 27.48 26.19 28.01
CA ASP A 271 28.05 27.48 27.59
C ASP A 271 27.90 27.76 26.08
N GLU A 272 27.31 26.83 25.31
CA GLU A 272 27.14 26.96 23.85
C GLU A 272 25.85 27.70 23.47
N LYS A 273 25.82 28.20 22.23
CA LYS A 273 24.64 28.87 21.66
C LYS A 273 23.86 27.92 20.77
N VAL A 274 22.59 28.25 20.52
CA VAL A 274 21.75 27.53 19.53
C VAL A 274 22.43 27.44 18.17
N SER A 275 23.20 28.46 17.77
CA SER A 275 23.96 28.43 16.50
C SER A 275 25.03 27.33 16.42
N ASP A 276 25.57 26.88 17.56
CA ASP A 276 26.57 25.81 17.58
C ASP A 276 25.90 24.43 17.52
N PHE A 277 24.74 24.30 18.18
CA PHE A 277 23.85 23.16 18.01
C PHE A 277 23.39 23.01 16.55
N GLU A 278 22.95 24.11 15.93
CA GLU A 278 22.53 24.16 14.53
C GLU A 278 23.67 23.73 13.57
N LYS A 279 24.90 24.20 13.79
CA LYS A 279 26.05 23.76 12.98
C LYS A 279 26.28 22.26 13.07
N LEU A 280 26.16 21.68 14.26
CA LEU A 280 26.34 20.24 14.44
C LEU A 280 25.19 19.44 13.81
N ALA A 281 23.95 19.92 13.93
CA ALA A 281 22.79 19.31 13.28
C ALA A 281 22.94 19.33 11.75
N ASN A 282 23.35 20.47 11.18
CA ASN A 282 23.63 20.59 9.75
C ASN A 282 24.77 19.66 9.30
N LEU A 283 25.86 19.57 10.08
CA LEU A 283 26.97 18.67 9.77
C LEU A 283 26.54 17.19 9.79
N ALA A 284 25.77 16.78 10.80
CA ALA A 284 25.23 15.43 10.88
C ALA A 284 24.30 15.15 9.69
N PHE A 285 23.36 16.06 9.42
CA PHE A 285 22.43 15.95 8.30
C PHE A 285 23.17 15.81 6.96
N GLU A 286 24.10 16.71 6.64
CA GLU A 286 24.88 16.67 5.39
C GLU A 286 25.62 15.35 5.17
N ASN A 287 26.15 14.75 6.23
CA ASN A 287 26.79 13.44 6.16
C ASN A 287 25.78 12.32 5.87
N ILE A 288 24.62 12.35 6.52
CA ILE A 288 23.55 11.35 6.36
C ILE A 288 22.96 11.41 4.95
N ILE A 289 22.67 12.62 4.45
CA ILE A 289 21.95 12.78 3.18
C ILE A 289 22.83 12.64 1.94
N LYS A 290 24.15 12.46 2.10
CA LYS A 290 25.12 12.43 1.00
C LYS A 290 24.73 11.43 -0.10
N ASP A 291 24.29 10.24 0.29
CA ASP A 291 23.93 9.18 -0.65
C ASP A 291 22.51 9.39 -1.24
N PHE A 292 21.64 10.08 -0.51
CA PHE A 292 20.28 10.40 -0.96
C PHE A 292 20.22 11.57 -1.95
N LYS A 293 21.18 12.51 -1.89
CA LYS A 293 21.26 13.69 -2.79
C LYS A 293 21.29 13.36 -4.28
N ILE A 294 21.60 12.12 -4.64
CA ILE A 294 21.53 11.64 -6.02
C ILE A 294 20.09 11.71 -6.55
N ILE A 295 19.10 11.47 -5.68
CA ILE A 295 17.68 11.33 -6.02
C ILE A 295 16.87 12.45 -5.36
N ASP A 296 16.99 12.61 -4.04
CA ASP A 296 16.41 13.70 -3.28
C ASP A 296 17.25 14.96 -3.45
N LYS A 297 16.88 15.81 -4.41
CA LYS A 297 17.72 16.96 -4.81
C LYS A 297 17.71 18.12 -3.82
N ASN A 298 16.65 18.28 -3.03
CA ASN A 298 16.46 19.44 -2.16
C ASN A 298 16.09 19.10 -0.70
N PRO A 299 16.63 18.04 -0.06
CA PRO A 299 16.42 17.81 1.36
C PRO A 299 17.07 18.94 2.17
N VAL A 300 16.36 19.41 3.18
CA VAL A 300 16.79 20.52 4.06
C VAL A 300 16.53 20.14 5.51
N ILE A 301 17.45 20.55 6.38
CA ILE A 301 17.23 20.59 7.83
C ILE A 301 17.09 22.05 8.26
N GLU A 302 16.10 22.34 9.09
CA GLU A 302 15.97 23.65 9.75
C GLU A 302 16.04 23.45 11.25
N VAL A 303 16.79 24.31 11.92
CA VAL A 303 16.91 24.34 13.38
C VAL A 303 16.43 25.70 13.86
N LYS A 304 15.50 25.71 14.81
CA LYS A 304 14.91 26.96 15.33
C LYS A 304 14.80 26.89 16.84
N GLU A 305 15.24 27.95 17.51
CA GLU A 305 14.92 28.16 18.92
C GLU A 305 13.43 28.49 19.04
N VAL A 306 12.75 27.81 19.96
CA VAL A 306 11.34 28.06 20.30
C VAL A 306 11.29 28.74 21.65
N LYS A 307 10.51 29.81 21.75
CA LYS A 307 10.38 30.56 22.99
C LYS A 307 9.59 29.74 24.02
N LYS A 308 10.11 29.60 25.24
CA LYS A 308 9.45 28.83 26.31
C LYS A 308 8.03 29.33 26.61
N GLU A 309 7.75 30.61 26.39
CA GLU A 309 6.42 31.21 26.59
C GLU A 309 5.36 30.66 25.61
N GLU A 310 5.80 30.11 24.47
CA GLU A 310 4.94 29.49 23.45
C GLU A 310 4.62 28.02 23.80
N LEU A 311 5.36 27.41 24.73
CA LEU A 311 5.31 25.98 25.10
C LEU A 311 4.45 25.71 26.34
N LYS A 312 3.39 26.49 26.55
CA LYS A 312 2.58 26.42 27.78
C LYS A 312 2.02 25.01 28.00
N ASN A 313 2.33 24.43 29.16
CA ASN A 313 1.89 23.11 29.59
C ASN A 313 2.42 21.94 28.74
N GLN A 314 3.51 22.14 27.99
CA GLN A 314 4.19 21.05 27.31
C GLN A 314 5.32 20.53 28.18
N GLY A 315 5.29 19.24 28.49
CA GLY A 315 6.38 18.55 29.19
C GLY A 315 7.44 18.01 28.24
N LYS A 316 8.44 17.35 28.82
CA LYS A 316 9.53 16.64 28.13
C LYS A 316 9.62 15.22 28.65
N LEU A 317 10.14 14.30 27.84
CA LEU A 317 10.55 12.99 28.31
C LEU A 317 11.78 13.13 29.22
N SER A 318 11.91 12.21 30.18
CA SER A 318 13.17 12.05 30.90
C SER A 318 14.32 11.74 29.92
N ILE A 319 15.56 12.01 30.35
CA ILE A 319 16.75 11.74 29.52
C ILE A 319 16.87 10.25 29.17
N SER A 320 16.58 9.36 30.12
CA SER A 320 16.62 7.92 29.86
C SER A 320 15.57 7.49 28.83
N ASN A 321 14.36 8.04 28.91
CA ASN A 321 13.28 7.71 27.97
C ASN A 321 13.59 8.29 26.59
N THR A 322 14.14 9.50 26.51
CA THR A 322 14.62 10.10 25.26
C THR A 322 15.69 9.22 24.59
N ASN A 323 16.68 8.76 25.36
CA ASN A 323 17.72 7.88 24.86
C ASN A 323 17.15 6.55 24.33
N ALA A 324 16.16 5.98 25.02
CA ALA A 324 15.49 4.76 24.59
C ALA A 324 14.73 4.97 23.27
N VAL A 325 13.99 6.07 23.14
CA VAL A 325 13.24 6.43 21.93
C VAL A 325 14.18 6.65 20.73
N ILE A 326 15.23 7.47 20.89
CA ILE A 326 16.21 7.73 19.82
C ILE A 326 16.90 6.43 19.40
N SER A 327 17.28 5.59 20.36
CA SER A 327 17.96 4.31 20.09
C SER A 327 17.03 3.33 19.37
N PHE A 328 15.77 3.23 19.80
CA PHE A 328 14.75 2.43 19.12
C PHE A 328 14.58 2.88 17.66
N PHE A 329 14.40 4.18 17.41
CA PHE A 329 14.28 4.69 16.05
C PHE A 329 15.53 4.45 15.20
N HIS A 330 16.72 4.59 15.79
CA HIS A 330 17.98 4.32 15.10
C HIS A 330 18.08 2.86 14.67
N GLU A 331 17.75 1.92 15.56
CA GLU A 331 17.79 0.47 15.31
C GLU A 331 16.61 -0.05 14.46
N PHE A 332 15.49 0.67 14.41
CA PHE A 332 14.30 0.23 13.69
C PHE A 332 14.60 0.04 12.18
N PRO A 333 14.27 -1.13 11.59
CA PRO A 333 14.58 -1.40 10.19
C PRO A 333 13.77 -0.50 9.25
N ASN A 334 14.37 -0.08 8.13
CA ASN A 334 13.71 0.74 7.12
C ASN A 334 14.32 0.53 5.73
N GLY A 335 13.50 0.66 4.70
CA GLY A 335 13.88 0.52 3.30
C GLY A 335 13.88 -0.94 2.83
N VAL A 336 14.72 -1.22 1.85
CA VAL A 336 14.93 -2.58 1.31
C VAL A 336 15.74 -3.40 2.31
N ILE A 337 15.21 -4.57 2.69
CA ILE A 337 15.86 -5.53 3.58
C ILE A 337 16.54 -6.64 2.76
N SER A 338 15.88 -7.12 1.71
CA SER A 338 16.45 -8.09 0.79
C SER A 338 15.90 -7.93 -0.63
N MET A 339 16.76 -8.22 -1.61
CA MET A 339 16.38 -8.39 -3.01
C MET A 339 16.12 -9.87 -3.29
N SER A 340 15.21 -10.15 -4.22
CA SER A 340 14.94 -11.51 -4.69
C SER A 340 16.17 -12.10 -5.36
N LYS A 341 16.40 -13.39 -5.11
CA LYS A 341 17.42 -14.18 -5.82
C LYS A 341 16.91 -14.83 -7.09
N ASP A 342 15.59 -14.88 -7.27
CA ASP A 342 14.94 -15.53 -8.42
C ASP A 342 14.55 -14.52 -9.51
N ILE A 343 14.29 -13.27 -9.15
CA ILE A 343 13.90 -12.20 -10.07
C ILE A 343 14.83 -11.01 -9.88
N GLU A 344 15.67 -10.73 -10.88
CA GLU A 344 16.57 -9.59 -10.87
C GLU A 344 15.80 -8.28 -10.71
N GLY A 345 16.28 -7.41 -9.81
CA GLY A 345 15.67 -6.10 -9.54
C GLY A 345 14.40 -6.13 -8.67
N LEU A 346 13.85 -7.31 -8.34
CA LEU A 346 12.68 -7.41 -7.46
C LEU A 346 13.10 -7.27 -6.00
N VAL A 347 12.49 -6.32 -5.28
CA VAL A 347 12.58 -6.26 -3.82
C VAL A 347 11.80 -7.44 -3.23
N GLU A 348 12.48 -8.32 -2.50
CA GLU A 348 11.82 -9.43 -1.82
C GLU A 348 11.19 -8.95 -0.53
N THR A 349 11.94 -8.26 0.33
CA THR A 349 11.49 -7.82 1.65
C THR A 349 11.86 -6.38 1.90
N SER A 350 10.92 -5.60 2.42
CA SER A 350 11.11 -4.19 2.78
C SER A 350 10.24 -3.79 3.97
N ILE A 351 10.56 -2.66 4.59
CA ILE A 351 9.71 -2.03 5.61
C ILE A 351 9.83 -0.52 5.52
N ASN A 352 8.70 0.17 5.61
CA ASN A 352 8.66 1.62 5.64
C ASN A 352 8.22 2.12 7.02
N LEU A 353 9.08 2.89 7.68
CA LEU A 353 8.74 3.67 8.87
C LEU A 353 7.96 4.92 8.45
N GLY A 354 6.65 4.75 8.24
CA GLY A 354 5.84 5.71 7.52
C GLY A 354 5.25 6.83 8.36
N VAL A 355 4.93 6.58 9.63
CA VAL A 355 4.30 7.59 10.51
C VAL A 355 4.90 7.54 11.91
N ILE A 356 5.26 8.70 12.44
CA ILE A 356 5.51 8.93 13.86
C ILE A 356 4.52 10.00 14.31
N LYS A 357 3.86 9.78 15.45
CA LYS A 357 2.95 10.74 16.04
C LYS A 357 3.10 10.79 17.55
N THR A 358 3.28 11.99 18.09
CA THR A 358 3.16 12.24 19.52
C THR A 358 1.75 12.72 19.89
N GLU A 359 1.25 12.18 21.00
CA GLU A 359 0.00 12.58 21.63
C GLU A 359 0.30 12.97 23.09
N ASN A 360 0.14 14.25 23.40
CA ASN A 360 0.36 14.80 24.73
C ASN A 360 -0.98 14.98 25.45
N LYS A 361 -1.21 14.26 26.55
CA LYS A 361 -2.46 14.36 27.31
C LYS A 361 -2.28 13.95 28.77
N ASP A 362 -2.87 14.71 29.69
CA ASP A 362 -2.98 14.38 31.12
C ASP A 362 -1.62 14.07 31.79
N GLY A 363 -0.57 14.84 31.48
CA GLY A 363 0.78 14.64 32.03
C GLY A 363 1.51 13.42 31.44
N LYS A 364 1.12 12.99 30.23
CA LYS A 364 1.74 11.89 29.51
C LYS A 364 2.13 12.29 28.12
N ILE A 365 3.24 11.73 27.67
CA ILE A 365 3.73 11.79 26.30
C ILE A 365 3.64 10.38 25.72
N VAL A 366 2.74 10.22 24.74
CA VAL A 366 2.54 8.94 24.04
C VAL A 366 3.11 9.08 22.64
N ILE A 367 4.10 8.24 22.29
CA ILE A 367 4.70 8.24 20.94
C ILE A 367 4.25 6.98 20.22
N LYS A 368 3.53 7.17 19.11
CA LYS A 368 3.04 6.11 18.24
C LYS A 368 3.86 6.06 16.96
N ILE A 369 4.30 4.87 16.62
CA ILE A 369 5.16 4.61 15.47
C ILE A 369 4.48 3.57 14.61
N GLN A 370 4.29 3.88 13.33
CA GLN A 370 3.59 3.01 12.41
C GLN A 370 4.48 2.67 11.22
N ALA A 371 4.58 1.37 10.95
CA ALA A 371 5.37 0.84 9.86
C ALA A 371 4.59 -0.15 9.00
N LEU A 372 4.96 -0.22 7.71
CA LEU A 372 4.40 -1.14 6.73
C LEU A 372 5.50 -2.07 6.18
N PRO A 373 5.69 -3.24 6.80
CA PRO A 373 6.48 -4.32 6.22
C PRO A 373 5.78 -4.94 5.01
N ARG A 374 6.59 -5.33 4.01
CA ARG A 374 6.16 -6.04 2.82
C ARG A 374 7.14 -7.16 2.51
N SER A 375 6.64 -8.30 2.06
CA SER A 375 7.51 -9.32 1.46
C SER A 375 6.80 -10.14 0.39
N SER A 376 7.51 -10.51 -0.69
CA SER A 376 7.04 -11.50 -1.65
C SER A 376 7.19 -12.94 -1.16
N VAL A 377 7.77 -13.16 0.03
CA VAL A 377 7.95 -14.47 0.66
C VAL A 377 7.37 -14.45 2.07
N ASN A 378 6.39 -15.31 2.34
CA ASN A 378 5.66 -15.30 3.61
C ASN A 378 6.59 -15.53 4.81
N LYS A 379 7.54 -16.46 4.67
CA LYS A 379 8.53 -16.74 5.72
C LYS A 379 9.44 -15.54 6.02
N SER A 380 9.82 -14.78 5.00
CA SER A 380 10.63 -13.55 5.16
C SER A 380 9.81 -12.46 5.84
N LEU A 381 8.51 -12.31 5.50
CA LEU A 381 7.60 -11.41 6.20
C LEU A 381 7.47 -11.78 7.68
N GLU A 382 7.17 -13.05 7.99
CA GLU A 382 7.04 -13.54 9.37
C GLU A 382 8.30 -13.29 10.18
N LYS A 383 9.48 -13.54 9.59
CA LYS A 383 10.76 -13.25 10.24
C LYS A 383 10.88 -11.75 10.57
N LEU A 384 10.65 -10.87 9.60
CA LEU A 384 10.74 -9.42 9.81
C LEU A 384 9.76 -8.93 10.88
N LEU A 385 8.55 -9.46 10.91
CA LEU A 385 7.56 -9.15 11.95
C LEU A 385 8.05 -9.58 13.34
N ASN A 386 8.70 -10.73 13.45
CA ASN A 386 9.27 -11.19 14.72
C ASN A 386 10.51 -10.37 15.12
N ASP A 387 11.40 -10.04 14.18
CA ASP A 387 12.56 -9.18 14.45
C ASP A 387 12.11 -7.81 15.03
N VAL A 388 11.03 -7.23 14.50
CA VAL A 388 10.47 -5.97 15.04
C VAL A 388 9.82 -6.17 16.41
N LYS A 389 9.15 -7.31 16.67
CA LYS A 389 8.63 -7.61 18.01
C LYS A 389 9.75 -7.74 19.04
N GLU A 390 10.80 -8.49 18.74
CA GLU A 390 11.96 -8.65 19.62
C GLU A 390 12.65 -7.31 19.89
N LEU A 391 12.78 -6.46 18.86
CA LEU A 391 13.26 -5.08 19.04
C LEU A 391 12.35 -4.28 19.97
N SER A 392 11.03 -4.42 19.83
CA SER A 392 10.06 -3.73 20.70
C SER A 392 10.19 -4.19 22.15
N GLU A 393 10.33 -5.50 22.38
CA GLU A 393 10.55 -6.08 23.70
C GLU A 393 11.85 -5.60 24.34
N LYS A 394 12.95 -5.53 23.56
CA LYS A 394 14.25 -4.98 24.02
C LYS A 394 14.13 -3.58 24.62
N TYR A 395 13.26 -2.74 24.07
CA TYR A 395 13.04 -1.36 24.51
C TYR A 395 11.79 -1.18 25.38
N GLY A 396 11.09 -2.26 25.75
CA GLY A 396 9.88 -2.20 26.57
C GLY A 396 8.69 -1.50 25.87
N VAL A 397 8.63 -1.55 24.54
CA VAL A 397 7.61 -0.87 23.72
C VAL A 397 6.45 -1.82 23.46
N ALA A 398 5.22 -1.33 23.62
CA ALA A 398 4.05 -2.10 23.20
C ALA A 398 4.05 -2.22 21.66
N VAL A 399 3.75 -3.41 21.13
CA VAL A 399 3.68 -3.66 19.69
C VAL A 399 2.37 -4.36 19.33
N LYS A 400 1.73 -3.89 18.26
CA LYS A 400 0.53 -4.50 17.68
C LYS A 400 0.73 -4.71 16.19
N ILE A 401 0.45 -5.93 15.73
CA ILE A 401 0.42 -6.27 14.30
C ILE A 401 -1.04 -6.40 13.88
N ASN A 402 -1.44 -5.62 12.88
CA ASN A 402 -2.79 -5.60 12.36
C ASN A 402 -2.82 -6.04 10.89
N SER A 403 -3.94 -6.66 10.51
CA SER A 403 -4.29 -6.98 9.12
C SER A 403 -3.15 -7.63 8.30
N PRO A 404 -2.55 -8.74 8.78
CA PRO A 404 -1.59 -9.47 7.97
C PRO A 404 -2.30 -10.08 6.75
N TYR A 405 -1.66 -9.99 5.59
CA TYR A 405 -2.13 -10.63 4.36
C TYR A 405 -0.95 -11.35 3.68
N PRO A 406 -1.19 -12.53 3.10
CA PRO A 406 -0.13 -13.37 2.56
C PRO A 406 0.44 -12.80 1.26
N SER A 407 1.65 -13.22 0.91
CA SER A 407 2.23 -13.00 -0.40
C SER A 407 1.75 -14.02 -1.42
N TRP A 408 1.66 -13.60 -2.69
CA TRP A 408 1.66 -14.54 -3.80
C TRP A 408 3.12 -14.84 -4.15
N GLU A 409 3.62 -15.97 -3.65
CA GLU A 409 5.03 -16.32 -3.85
C GLU A 409 5.32 -16.70 -5.30
N TYR A 410 6.49 -16.26 -5.79
CA TYR A 410 6.96 -16.61 -7.12
C TYR A 410 7.15 -18.12 -7.28
N ARG A 411 6.44 -18.72 -8.24
CA ARG A 411 6.66 -20.12 -8.62
C ARG A 411 7.64 -20.20 -9.79
N LYS A 412 8.87 -20.64 -9.51
CA LYS A 412 9.94 -20.77 -10.53
C LYS A 412 9.51 -21.61 -11.74
N ASP A 413 8.82 -22.73 -11.52
CA ASP A 413 8.33 -23.57 -12.61
C ASP A 413 6.82 -23.32 -12.84
N SER A 414 6.46 -22.63 -13.93
CA SER A 414 5.08 -22.31 -14.24
C SER A 414 4.79 -22.43 -15.74
N LYS A 415 4.10 -23.52 -16.12
CA LYS A 415 3.73 -23.79 -17.52
C LYS A 415 2.85 -22.68 -18.12
N ILE A 416 1.89 -22.16 -17.34
CA ILE A 416 0.99 -21.10 -17.83
C ILE A 416 1.75 -19.81 -18.15
N ARG A 417 2.78 -19.49 -17.36
CA ARG A 417 3.59 -18.29 -17.60
C ARG A 417 4.29 -18.37 -18.96
N GLU A 418 4.86 -19.51 -19.31
CA GLU A 418 5.49 -19.72 -20.62
C GLU A 418 4.48 -19.58 -21.76
N ILE A 419 3.27 -20.15 -21.59
CA ILE A 419 2.20 -20.04 -22.59
C ILE A 419 1.78 -18.59 -22.79
N VAL A 420 1.56 -17.83 -21.71
CA VAL A 420 1.17 -16.42 -21.76
C VAL A 420 2.27 -15.59 -22.43
N VAL A 421 3.53 -15.72 -22.00
CA VAL A 421 4.66 -14.98 -22.58
C VAL A 421 4.85 -15.30 -24.07
N ASN A 422 4.73 -16.57 -24.46
CA ASN A 422 4.84 -16.97 -25.87
C ASN A 422 3.65 -16.48 -26.70
N SER A 423 2.48 -16.31 -26.10
CA SER A 423 1.30 -15.75 -26.79
C SER A 423 1.42 -14.24 -26.97
N PHE A 424 2.02 -13.52 -26.03
CA PHE A 424 2.30 -12.08 -26.15
C PHE A 424 3.39 -11.73 -27.17
N LYS A 425 4.33 -12.65 -27.43
CA LYS A 425 5.43 -12.43 -28.41
C LYS A 425 5.02 -12.67 -29.86
N LYS A 426 3.89 -13.34 -30.08
CA LYS A 426 3.32 -13.57 -31.41
C LYS A 426 2.48 -12.37 -31.80
#